data_AF-A0A381S697-F1
#
_entry.id   AF-A0A381S697-F1
#
_cell.length_a   1.000
_cell.length_b   1.000
_cell.length_c   1.000
_cell.angle_alpha   90.00
_cell.angle_beta   90.00
_cell.angle_gamma   90.00
#
_symmetry.space_group_name_H-M   'P 1'
#
loop_
_entity.id
_entity.type
_entity.pdbx_description
1 polymer ?
#
loop_
_entity_poly.entity_id
_entity_poly.type
_entity_poly.pdbx_seq_one_letter_code
_entity_poly.pdbx_strand_id
1 'polypeptide(L)' 'MNEDHRKPLIGVSACRKQIDPHPFNIVGEKYINGIVDGADAMPMILKAFLRI' A
#
# COMPACT_ATOMS: atom_id res chain seq x y z
N MET A 1 10.85 -22.40 -20.18
CA MET A 1 9.76 -21.81 -19.38
C MET A 1 10.41 -20.80 -18.45
N ASN A 2 10.46 -19.52 -18.83
CA ASN A 2 10.88 -18.46 -17.91
C ASN A 2 9.67 -18.10 -17.07
N GLU A 3 9.43 -18.88 -16.03
CA GLU A 3 8.54 -18.52 -14.95
C GLU A 3 9.31 -17.49 -14.11
N ASP A 4 9.31 -16.24 -14.56
CA ASP A 4 9.82 -15.12 -13.76
C ASP A 4 9.00 -15.07 -12.48
N HIS A 5 9.54 -15.67 -11.42
CA HIS A 5 8.95 -15.82 -10.09
C HIS A 5 8.94 -14.44 -9.38
N ARG A 6 8.31 -13.46 -10.01
CA ARG A 6 8.18 -12.11 -9.50
C ARG A 6 7.13 -12.10 -8.43
N LYS A 7 7.46 -11.52 -7.27
CA LYS A 7 6.49 -11.28 -6.22
C LYS A 7 5.29 -10.51 -6.80
N PRO A 8 4.06 -10.91 -6.50
CA PRO A 8 2.89 -10.19 -6.97
C PRO A 8 2.89 -8.76 -6.43
N LEU A 9 2.53 -7.80 -7.27
CA LEU A 9 2.42 -6.39 -6.89
C LEU A 9 0.99 -6.11 -6.40
N ILE A 10 0.84 -5.78 -5.13
CA ILE A 10 -0.47 -5.57 -4.49
C ILE A 10 -0.66 -4.08 -4.20
N GLY A 11 -1.68 -3.49 -4.82
CA GLY A 11 -2.07 -2.10 -4.57
C GLY A 11 -2.82 -1.94 -3.26
N VAL A 12 -2.41 -0.98 -2.43
CA VAL A 12 -3.09 -0.63 -1.17
C VAL A 12 -3.56 0.81 -1.24
N SER A 13 -4.87 1.04 -1.08
CA SER A 13 -5.41 2.38 -0.95
C SER A 13 -4.97 3.01 0.36
N ALA A 14 -4.31 4.16 0.30
CA ALA A 14 -4.06 4.99 1.46
C ALA A 14 -5.33 5.69 1.95
N CYS A 15 -5.29 6.18 3.18
CA CYS A 15 -6.25 7.13 3.71
C CYS A 15 -5.64 8.54 3.68
N ARG A 16 -6.47 9.56 3.40
CA ARG A 16 -6.05 10.96 3.50
C ARG A 16 -6.16 11.40 4.96
N LYS A 17 -5.07 11.88 5.54
CA LYS A 17 -5.06 12.48 6.88
C LYS A 17 -4.31 13.81 6.84
N GLN A 18 -4.81 14.81 7.55
CA GLN A 18 -4.06 16.03 7.78
C GLN A 18 -3.07 15.78 8.91
N ILE A 19 -1.77 15.88 8.59
CA ILE A 19 -0.71 15.97 9.58
C ILE A 19 -0.05 17.32 9.31
N ASP A 20 -0.18 18.21 10.28
CA ASP A 20 0.04 19.65 10.20
C ASP A 20 1.22 20.10 9.29
N PRO A 21 1.09 21.12 8.42
CA PRO A 21 -0.12 21.74 7.84
C PRO A 21 -0.60 21.05 6.54
N HIS A 22 0.02 19.94 6.14
CA HIS A 22 -0.17 19.35 4.81
C HIS A 22 -1.00 18.05 4.82
N PRO A 23 -1.74 17.76 3.73
CA PRO A 23 -2.43 16.48 3.60
C PRO A 23 -1.45 15.36 3.24
N PHE A 24 -1.50 14.25 3.96
CA PHE A 24 -0.72 13.04 3.71
C PHE A 24 -1.61 11.87 3.30
N ASN A 25 -1.05 10.95 2.53
CA ASN A 25 -1.62 9.64 2.24
C ASN A 25 -0.94 8.64 3.17
N ILE A 26 -1.71 8.02 4.04
CA ILE A 26 -1.20 7.18 5.11
C ILE A 26 -1.81 5.78 4.99
N VAL A 27 -0.97 4.77 5.12
CA VAL A 27 -1.36 3.37 5.24
C VAL A 27 -0.89 2.88 6.62
N GLY A 28 -1.73 2.10 7.30
CA GLY A 28 -1.31 1.47 8.56
C GLY A 28 -0.33 0.33 8.30
N GLU A 29 0.73 0.25 9.10
CA GLU A 29 1.80 -0.75 8.97
C GLU A 29 1.29 -2.20 8.95
N LYS A 30 0.23 -2.50 9.72
CA LYS A 30 -0.42 -3.82 9.71
C LYS A 30 -0.85 -4.31 8.33
N TYR A 31 -1.23 -3.39 7.42
CA TYR A 31 -1.61 -3.74 6.05
C TYR A 31 -0.38 -3.97 5.17
N ILE A 32 0.72 -3.25 5.41
CA ILE A 32 1.99 -3.46 4.72
C ILE A 32 2.56 -4.83 5.13
N ASN A 33 2.60 -5.12 6.43
CA ASN A 33 3.12 -6.40 6.94
C ASN A 33 2.24 -7.58 6.51
N GLY A 34 0.91 -7.41 6.44
CA GLY A 34 0.03 -8.43 5.88
C GLY A 34 0.34 -8.79 4.42
N ILE A 35 0.87 -7.85 3.64
CA ILE A 35 1.27 -8.07 2.24
C ILE A 35 2.67 -8.65 2.15
N VAL A 36 3.63 -8.09 2.89
CA VAL A 36 5.03 -8.50 2.85
C VAL A 36 5.19 -9.88 3.49
N ASP A 37 4.70 -10.06 4.71
CA ASP A 37 4.90 -11.28 5.49
C ASP A 37 3.76 -12.29 5.26
N GLY A 38 2.52 -11.81 5.11
CA GLY A 38 1.35 -12.68 4.97
C GLY A 38 1.14 -13.21 3.54
N ALA A 39 1.37 -12.37 2.52
CA ALA A 39 1.12 -12.70 1.13
C ALA A 39 2.39 -12.90 0.28
N ASP A 40 3.59 -12.75 0.88
CA ASP A 40 4.89 -12.75 0.21
C ASP A 40 4.92 -11.88 -1.07
N ALA A 41 4.40 -10.66 -0.94
CA ALA A 41 4.09 -9.78 -2.06
C ALA A 41 4.75 -8.40 -1.90
N MET A 42 4.81 -7.65 -3.00
CA MET A 42 5.31 -6.27 -2.98
C MET A 42 4.14 -5.28 -2.82
N PRO A 43 4.08 -4.47 -1.76
CA PRO A 43 3.04 -3.46 -1.59
C PRO A 43 3.30 -2.21 -2.45
N MET A 44 2.26 -1.70 -3.11
CA MET A 44 2.26 -0.41 -3.80
C MET A 44 1.21 0.51 -3.16
N ILE A 45 1.67 1.59 -2.52
CA ILE A 45 0.76 2.55 -1.88
C ILE A 45 0.12 3.45 -2.95
N LEU A 46 -1.19 3.34 -3.06
CA LEU A 46 -2.02 4.13 -3.96
C LEU A 46 -2.63 5.31 -3.20
N LYS A 47 -2.70 6.46 -3.88
CA LYS A 47 -3.29 7.69 -3.32
C LYS A 47 -4.78 7.49 -3.02
N ALA A 48 -5.26 8.06 -1.92
CA ALA A 48 -6.69 8.13 -1.66
C ALA A 48 -7.31 9.20 -2.58
N PHE A 49 -8.10 8.80 -3.58
CA PHE A 49 -8.83 9.74 -4.44
C PHE A 49 -10.12 10.27 -3.80
N LEU A 50 -10.64 9.59 -2.76
CA LEU A 50 -11.90 9.95 -2.14
C LEU A 50 -11.72 11.14 -1.17
N ARG A 51 -12.47 12.21 -1.43
CA ARG A 51 -12.58 13.43 -0.61
C ARG A 51 -14.00 13.49 -0.07
N ILE A 52 -14.24 12.80 1.05
CA ILE A 52 -15.42 13.01 1.90
C ILE A 52 -15.06 14.03 2.97
#